data_AF-A0A553PAK7-F1
#
_entry.id   AF-A0A553PAK7-F1
#
_cell.length_a   1.000
_cell.length_b   1.000
_cell.length_c   1.000
_cell.angle_alpha   90.00
_cell.angle_beta   90.00
_cell.angle_gamma   90.00
#
_symmetry.space_group_name_H-M   'P 1'
#
loop_
_entity.id
_entity.type
_entity.pdbx_description
1 polymer ?
#
loop_
_entity_poly.entity_id
_entity_poly.type
_entity_poly.pdbx_seq_one_letter_code
_entity_poly.pdbx_strand_id
1 'polypeptide(L)'
;MILTILLLLLSGDVETNPGPPRGRPEPKPDKNKIMQDKVEAHGTKLEELENLVKSQAELIETLQAKQVEMASELETKQVEAQTKLEDLKVEFESQQKRDQTEQSRVNEGLKSDIEKVYGKLTGMDDLGMQSEDTSTKLRELEAELEEVVEKLWELDKSWKNNLVFYGIRSDVGTDENPSITESKIKEVISKKMQISREIPILRAKRSWNGPEVRGSKPITVYFEKWQDKDEILRKSSKLKGSNIYIGEDFSKRVKDQRVELQKFMRTMRKRNPGAKFLLQYDKLFIDKDIYVFNELTGQVEEMHSGTLDTNGDHSHPISPTRSAHSKRSKSSGRKRLQKSYSTESSLNHIVGTTNVHPPDSPQKSPTRPIRNDSEDDTKPGVEITRSESRESDSHDDGPDEDNGHHADENGLSDGGDDIVDYTDSEPYSPSRRLNPQIPETIPE
;
A
#
# COMPACT_ATOMS: atom_id res chain seq x y z
N MET A 1 -55.57 65.59 70.51
CA MET A 1 -55.08 64.64 69.50
C MET A 1 -55.69 63.30 69.82
N ILE A 2 -56.67 62.87 69.03
CA ILE A 2 -56.45 61.88 67.96
C ILE A 2 -56.08 60.54 68.62
N LEU A 3 -56.95 59.54 68.48
CA LEU A 3 -56.72 58.09 68.68
C LEU A 3 -57.42 57.30 69.81
N THR A 4 -58.10 57.88 70.79
CA THR A 4 -58.94 57.05 71.73
C THR A 4 -60.45 57.22 71.58
N ILE A 5 -60.88 58.13 70.69
CA ILE A 5 -62.22 58.12 70.07
C ILE A 5 -62.40 56.89 69.14
N LEU A 6 -61.33 56.12 68.91
CA LEU A 6 -61.26 54.99 67.97
C LEU A 6 -61.56 53.59 68.57
N LEU A 7 -62.00 53.46 69.83
CA LEU A 7 -62.31 52.12 70.40
C LEU A 7 -63.72 51.93 70.96
N LEU A 8 -64.56 52.97 71.03
CA LEU A 8 -65.98 52.85 71.42
C LEU A 8 -66.97 52.86 70.24
N LEU A 9 -66.48 53.01 68.99
CA LEU A 9 -67.30 53.01 67.77
C LEU A 9 -67.37 51.63 67.06
N LEU A 10 -66.76 50.59 67.65
CA LEU A 10 -66.55 49.27 67.02
C LEU A 10 -67.24 48.09 67.74
N SER A 11 -68.09 48.37 68.72
CA SER A 11 -68.85 47.33 69.45
C SER A 11 -70.19 47.89 69.94
N GLY A 12 -70.99 48.39 68.99
CA GLY A 12 -72.35 48.86 69.24
C GLY A 12 -73.35 47.72 69.43
N ASP A 13 -73.24 46.95 70.51
CA ASP A 13 -74.37 46.12 70.98
C ASP A 13 -74.33 45.82 72.49
N VAL A 14 -74.27 46.89 73.29
CA VAL A 14 -74.56 46.81 74.74
C VAL A 14 -75.37 48.04 75.14
N GLU A 15 -76.67 48.04 74.87
CA GLU A 15 -77.56 49.00 75.50
C GLU A 15 -78.18 48.46 76.78
N THR A 16 -77.86 49.18 77.85
CA THR A 16 -78.37 49.08 79.20
C THR A 16 -79.87 49.32 79.25
N ASN A 17 -80.59 48.30 79.69
CA ASN A 17 -81.96 48.28 80.19
C ASN A 17 -82.24 49.41 81.22
N PRO A 18 -82.97 50.48 80.85
CA PRO A 18 -83.48 51.46 81.78
C PRO A 18 -84.91 51.10 82.17
N GLY A 19 -85.11 50.86 83.47
CA GLY A 19 -86.42 50.59 84.07
C GLY A 19 -87.45 51.72 83.89
N PRO A 20 -88.71 51.47 84.28
CA PRO A 20 -89.86 52.23 83.80
C PRO A 20 -90.05 53.54 84.56
N PRO A 21 -90.29 54.68 83.89
CA PRO A 21 -90.70 55.90 84.57
C PRO A 21 -92.21 55.88 84.84
N ARG A 22 -92.56 56.16 86.09
CA ARG A 22 -93.92 56.52 86.55
C ARG A 22 -94.15 58.00 86.23
N GLY A 23 -95.25 58.35 85.56
CA GLY A 23 -95.71 59.74 85.50
C GLY A 23 -96.84 60.07 84.51
N ARG A 24 -98.03 60.32 85.07
CA ARG A 24 -99.10 61.25 84.64
C ARG A 24 -100.01 60.85 83.45
N PRO A 25 -101.34 61.06 83.54
CA PRO A 25 -102.31 60.45 82.64
C PRO A 25 -102.56 61.32 81.40
N GLU A 26 -102.32 60.76 80.23
CA GLU A 26 -102.71 61.30 78.93
C GLU A 26 -104.08 60.76 78.49
N PRO A 27 -104.83 61.52 77.66
CA PRO A 27 -106.26 61.30 77.45
C PRO A 27 -106.48 60.02 76.62
N LYS A 28 -107.41 59.19 77.07
CA LYS A 28 -107.78 57.92 76.44
C LYS A 28 -108.04 58.13 74.93
N PRO A 29 -107.21 57.58 74.02
CA PRO A 29 -107.49 57.58 72.60
C PRO A 29 -108.56 56.52 72.31
N ASP A 30 -109.42 56.84 71.36
CA ASP A 30 -110.59 56.06 70.98
C ASP A 30 -110.19 54.66 70.48
N LYS A 31 -110.63 53.61 71.20
CA LYS A 31 -110.23 52.20 70.98
C LYS A 31 -110.51 51.70 69.56
N ASN A 32 -111.49 52.31 68.87
CA ASN A 32 -111.85 51.92 67.52
C ASN A 32 -110.86 52.43 66.46
N LYS A 33 -110.23 53.59 66.65
CA LYS A 33 -109.22 54.14 65.72
C LYS A 33 -107.90 53.37 65.76
N ILE A 34 -107.47 52.93 66.95
CA ILE A 34 -106.23 52.14 67.12
C ILE A 34 -106.37 50.71 66.55
N MET A 35 -107.54 50.09 66.64
CA MET A 35 -107.79 48.80 66.00
C MET A 35 -107.79 48.92 64.48
N GLN A 36 -108.38 49.98 63.94
CA GLN A 36 -108.46 50.20 62.50
C GLN A 36 -107.06 50.46 61.90
N ASP A 37 -106.26 51.32 62.52
CA ASP A 37 -104.88 51.59 62.08
C ASP A 37 -103.96 50.35 62.22
N LYS A 38 -104.18 49.50 63.24
CA LYS A 38 -103.45 48.22 63.37
C LYS A 38 -103.90 47.19 62.35
N VAL A 39 -105.20 47.09 62.08
CA VAL A 39 -105.73 46.16 61.07
C VAL A 39 -105.28 46.58 59.68
N GLU A 40 -105.25 47.88 59.37
CA GLU A 40 -104.71 48.42 58.13
C GLU A 40 -103.18 48.21 58.04
N ALA A 41 -102.41 48.50 59.10
CA ALA A 41 -100.97 48.25 59.12
C ALA A 41 -100.59 46.74 59.07
N HIS A 42 -101.43 45.86 59.61
CA HIS A 42 -101.27 44.42 59.46
C HIS A 42 -101.69 43.95 58.06
N GLY A 43 -102.70 44.60 57.46
CA GLY A 43 -103.10 44.39 56.07
C GLY A 43 -102.00 44.76 55.09
N THR A 44 -101.38 45.93 55.25
CA THR A 44 -100.25 46.35 54.40
C THR A 44 -99.03 45.44 54.57
N LYS A 45 -98.73 45.00 55.80
CA LYS A 45 -97.64 44.03 56.05
C LYS A 45 -97.94 42.65 55.47
N LEU A 46 -99.19 42.20 55.50
CA LEU A 46 -99.60 40.94 54.86
C LEU A 46 -99.46 41.02 53.35
N GLU A 47 -99.83 42.15 52.75
CA GLU A 47 -99.70 42.40 51.31
C GLU A 47 -98.22 42.49 50.89
N GLU A 48 -97.37 43.15 51.68
CA GLU A 48 -95.91 43.15 51.49
C GLU A 48 -95.30 41.75 51.61
N LEU A 49 -95.73 40.96 52.60
CA LEU A 49 -95.30 39.57 52.77
C LEU A 49 -95.77 38.68 51.62
N GLU A 50 -96.99 38.88 51.13
CA GLU A 50 -97.53 38.11 50.01
C GLU A 50 -96.78 38.43 48.71
N ASN A 51 -96.46 39.70 48.48
CA ASN A 51 -95.63 40.14 47.35
C ASN A 51 -94.19 39.60 47.47
N LEU A 52 -93.62 39.58 48.68
CA LEU A 52 -92.29 39.01 48.92
C LEU A 52 -92.29 37.50 48.67
N VAL A 53 -93.29 36.76 49.15
CA VAL A 53 -93.42 35.32 48.92
C VAL A 53 -93.61 35.01 47.43
N LYS A 54 -94.40 35.82 46.69
CA LYS A 54 -94.50 35.71 45.23
C LYS A 54 -93.15 35.93 44.54
N SER A 55 -92.42 37.00 44.91
CA SER A 55 -91.10 37.27 44.35
C SER A 55 -90.06 36.18 44.67
N GLN A 56 -90.14 35.58 45.87
CA GLN A 56 -89.29 34.47 46.25
C GLN A 56 -89.65 33.19 45.49
N ALA A 57 -90.93 32.93 45.24
CA ALA A 57 -91.37 31.80 44.43
C ALA A 57 -90.85 31.91 42.99
N GLU A 58 -90.96 33.10 42.37
CA GLU A 58 -90.41 33.37 41.04
C GLU A 58 -88.87 33.21 41.01
N LEU A 59 -88.18 33.67 42.06
CA LEU A 59 -86.73 33.49 42.17
C LEU A 59 -86.34 32.00 42.31
N ILE A 60 -87.09 31.22 43.08
CA ILE A 60 -86.86 29.79 43.24
C ILE A 60 -87.07 29.07 41.91
N GLU A 61 -88.12 29.40 41.17
CA GLU A 61 -88.40 28.81 39.86
C GLU A 61 -87.28 29.12 38.85
N THR A 62 -86.80 30.36 38.81
CA THR A 62 -85.67 30.73 37.94
C THR A 62 -84.36 30.07 38.34
N LEU A 63 -84.11 29.87 39.64
CA LEU A 63 -82.93 29.13 40.13
C LEU A 63 -83.02 27.65 39.79
N GLN A 64 -84.19 27.02 39.94
CA GLN A 64 -84.41 25.62 39.57
C GLN A 64 -84.20 25.41 38.07
N ALA A 65 -84.73 26.30 37.23
CA ALA A 65 -84.51 26.27 35.79
C ALA A 65 -83.02 26.35 35.43
N LYS A 66 -82.28 27.30 36.02
CA LYS A 66 -80.83 27.42 35.84
C LYS A 66 -80.05 26.21 36.34
N GLN A 67 -80.52 25.58 37.42
CA GLN A 67 -79.87 24.40 37.99
C GLN A 67 -80.02 23.18 37.07
N VAL A 68 -81.19 23.03 36.43
CA VAL A 68 -81.44 21.98 35.42
C VAL A 68 -80.61 22.24 34.16
N GLU A 69 -80.58 23.47 33.66
CA GLU A 69 -79.77 23.87 32.50
C GLU A 69 -78.28 23.58 32.74
N MET A 70 -77.74 24.05 33.87
CA MET A 70 -76.35 23.80 34.26
C MET A 70 -76.04 22.29 34.39
N ALA A 71 -76.95 21.50 34.96
CA ALA A 71 -76.76 20.06 35.08
C ALA A 71 -76.67 19.37 33.70
N SER A 72 -77.55 19.75 32.76
CA SER A 72 -77.51 19.24 31.39
C SER A 72 -76.25 19.64 30.62
N GLU A 73 -75.75 20.86 30.81
CA GLU A 73 -74.48 21.31 30.23
C GLU A 73 -73.29 20.53 30.82
N LEU A 74 -73.35 20.18 32.10
CA LEU A 74 -72.31 19.42 32.77
C LEU A 74 -72.27 17.98 32.25
N GLU A 75 -73.44 17.36 32.09
CA GLU A 75 -73.56 15.99 31.57
C GLU A 75 -73.08 15.90 30.12
N THR A 76 -73.44 16.86 29.26
CA THR A 76 -72.95 16.92 27.88
C THR A 76 -71.43 17.09 27.80
N LYS A 77 -70.85 17.98 28.61
CA LYS A 77 -69.39 18.14 28.70
C LYS A 77 -68.69 16.89 29.25
N GLN A 78 -69.31 16.19 30.19
CA GLN A 78 -68.76 14.96 30.75
C GLN A 78 -68.70 13.84 29.69
N VAL A 79 -69.78 13.68 28.91
CA VAL A 79 -69.80 12.71 27.79
C VAL A 79 -68.77 13.10 26.74
N GLU A 80 -68.67 14.38 26.38
CA GLU A 80 -67.69 14.86 25.39
C GLU A 80 -66.23 14.67 25.86
N ALA A 81 -65.95 14.81 27.16
CA ALA A 81 -64.63 14.54 27.72
C ALA A 81 -64.31 13.04 27.72
N GLN A 82 -65.30 12.18 28.01
CA GLN A 82 -65.13 10.72 27.98
C GLN A 82 -64.88 10.21 26.56
N THR A 83 -65.60 10.71 25.56
CA THR A 83 -65.37 10.33 24.16
C THR A 83 -63.98 10.72 23.69
N LYS A 84 -63.53 11.96 23.98
CA LYS A 84 -62.16 12.42 23.65
C LYS A 84 -61.08 11.57 24.33
N LEU A 85 -61.32 11.13 25.56
CA LEU A 85 -60.38 10.26 26.28
C LEU A 85 -60.25 8.89 25.62
N GLU A 86 -61.36 8.30 25.17
CA GLU A 86 -61.33 7.00 24.49
C GLU A 86 -60.66 7.11 23.12
N ASP A 87 -60.95 8.16 22.35
CA ASP A 87 -60.30 8.42 21.05
C ASP A 87 -58.77 8.57 21.20
N LEU A 88 -58.32 9.36 22.18
CA LEU A 88 -56.90 9.53 22.49
C LEU A 88 -56.24 8.21 22.91
N LYS A 89 -56.95 7.36 23.64
CA LYS A 89 -56.44 6.05 24.06
C LYS A 89 -56.24 5.12 22.87
N VAL A 90 -57.21 5.06 21.96
CA VAL A 90 -57.10 4.28 20.72
C VAL A 90 -55.95 4.79 19.86
N GLU A 91 -55.80 6.11 19.73
CA GLU A 91 -54.72 6.72 18.97
C GLU A 91 -53.35 6.40 19.59
N PHE A 92 -53.23 6.49 20.91
CA PHE A 92 -52.02 6.13 21.66
C PHE A 92 -51.62 4.66 21.48
N GLU A 93 -52.57 3.73 21.61
CA GLU A 93 -52.31 2.30 21.37
C GLU A 93 -51.90 2.02 19.92
N SER A 94 -52.51 2.73 18.97
CA SER A 94 -52.15 2.61 17.55
C SER A 94 -50.72 3.11 17.29
N GLN A 95 -50.34 4.22 17.93
CA GLN A 95 -49.01 4.80 17.80
C GLN A 95 -47.95 3.89 18.44
N GLN A 96 -48.22 3.35 19.63
CA GLN A 96 -47.32 2.42 20.31
C GLN A 96 -47.04 1.17 19.46
N LYS A 97 -48.07 0.62 18.79
CA LYS A 97 -47.90 -0.52 17.86
C LYS A 97 -47.05 -0.16 16.65
N ARG A 98 -47.23 1.04 16.08
CA ARG A 98 -46.40 1.53 14.96
C ARG A 98 -44.95 1.68 15.38
N ASP A 99 -44.69 2.31 16.52
CA ASP A 99 -43.35 2.53 17.05
C ASP A 99 -42.65 1.19 17.34
N GLN A 100 -43.37 0.23 17.94
CA GLN A 100 -42.83 -1.10 18.22
C GLN A 100 -42.49 -1.88 16.93
N THR A 101 -43.29 -1.70 15.88
CA THR A 101 -43.06 -2.33 14.57
C THR A 101 -41.84 -1.72 13.89
N GLU A 102 -41.74 -0.39 13.83
CA GLU A 102 -40.56 0.28 13.25
C GLU A 102 -39.29 -0.04 14.03
N GLN A 103 -39.35 -0.10 15.37
CA GLN A 103 -38.20 -0.44 16.18
C GLN A 103 -37.74 -1.89 15.94
N SER A 104 -38.67 -2.82 15.72
CA SER A 104 -38.35 -4.19 15.33
C SER A 104 -37.66 -4.23 13.96
N ARG A 105 -38.17 -3.46 13.00
CA ARG A 105 -37.61 -3.34 11.65
C ARG A 105 -36.19 -2.76 11.65
N VAL A 106 -35.96 -1.72 12.43
CA VAL A 106 -34.63 -1.11 12.60
C VAL A 106 -33.66 -2.09 13.26
N ASN A 107 -34.10 -2.82 14.30
CA ASN A 107 -33.26 -3.81 14.97
C ASN A 107 -32.86 -4.98 14.05
N GLU A 108 -33.76 -5.44 13.18
CA GLU A 108 -33.43 -6.45 12.17
C GLU A 108 -32.42 -5.93 11.15
N GLY A 109 -32.59 -4.68 10.68
CA GLY A 109 -31.63 -4.02 9.80
C GLY A 109 -30.24 -3.92 10.42
N LEU A 110 -30.15 -3.44 11.67
CA LEU A 110 -28.90 -3.34 12.41
C LEU A 110 -28.21 -4.69 12.60
N LYS A 111 -28.96 -5.75 12.92
CA LYS A 111 -28.41 -7.11 13.03
C LYS A 111 -27.80 -7.58 11.71
N SER A 112 -28.50 -7.36 10.60
CA SER A 112 -28.00 -7.72 9.27
C SER A 112 -26.72 -6.96 8.93
N ASP A 113 -26.65 -5.67 9.24
CA ASP A 113 -25.46 -4.86 8.95
C ASP A 113 -24.27 -5.25 9.84
N ILE A 114 -24.52 -5.57 11.11
CA ILE A 114 -23.49 -6.12 12.01
C ILE A 114 -22.93 -7.43 11.44
N GLU A 115 -23.78 -8.34 10.96
CA GLU A 115 -23.34 -9.60 10.36
C GLU A 115 -22.48 -9.38 9.10
N LYS A 116 -22.87 -8.44 8.24
CA LYS A 116 -22.05 -8.04 7.08
C LYS A 116 -20.70 -7.46 7.48
N VAL A 117 -20.65 -6.67 8.55
CA VAL A 117 -19.39 -6.10 9.05
C VAL A 117 -18.48 -7.20 9.60
N TYR A 118 -19.03 -8.16 10.37
CA TYR A 118 -18.25 -9.30 10.84
C TYR A 118 -17.68 -10.13 9.68
N GLY A 119 -18.47 -10.42 8.65
CA GLY A 119 -17.98 -11.15 7.47
C GLY A 119 -16.88 -10.41 6.70
N LYS A 120 -16.89 -9.07 6.68
CA LYS A 120 -15.80 -8.27 6.11
C LYS A 120 -14.56 -8.28 6.98
N LEU A 121 -14.73 -8.22 8.30
CA LEU A 121 -13.62 -8.21 9.25
C LEU A 121 -12.84 -9.53 9.20
N THR A 122 -13.53 -10.67 9.12
CA THR A 122 -12.89 -11.98 8.95
C THR A 122 -12.09 -12.07 7.65
N GLY A 123 -12.61 -11.50 6.55
CA GLY A 123 -11.87 -11.45 5.28
C GLY A 123 -10.63 -10.53 5.32
N MET A 124 -10.61 -9.52 6.20
CA MET A 124 -9.43 -8.67 6.41
C MET A 124 -8.31 -9.41 7.15
N ASP A 125 -8.64 -10.29 8.09
CA ASP A 125 -7.64 -11.10 8.79
C ASP A 125 -6.94 -12.07 7.81
N ASP A 126 -7.71 -12.74 6.94
CA ASP A 126 -7.16 -13.61 5.88
C ASP A 126 -6.22 -12.85 4.93
N LEU A 127 -6.60 -11.63 4.53
CA LEU A 127 -5.76 -10.78 3.70
C LEU A 127 -4.49 -10.35 4.44
N GLY A 128 -4.58 -10.07 5.74
CA GLY A 128 -3.45 -9.79 6.61
C GLY A 128 -2.44 -10.94 6.63
N MET A 129 -2.92 -12.17 6.80
CA MET A 129 -2.07 -13.37 6.78
C MET A 129 -1.41 -13.57 5.40
N GLN A 130 -2.14 -13.41 4.30
CA GLN A 130 -1.58 -13.50 2.95
C GLN A 130 -0.51 -12.42 2.68
N SER A 131 -0.69 -11.22 3.22
CA SER A 131 0.29 -10.15 3.12
C SER A 131 1.59 -10.50 3.87
N GLU A 132 1.47 -11.11 5.05
CA GLU A 132 2.63 -11.56 5.84
C GLU A 132 3.39 -12.68 5.10
N ASP A 133 2.68 -13.68 4.58
CA ASP A 133 3.26 -14.76 3.76
C ASP A 133 3.94 -14.25 2.48
N THR A 134 3.42 -13.19 1.89
CA THR A 134 4.05 -12.57 0.71
C THR A 134 5.33 -11.84 1.11
N SER A 135 5.31 -11.16 2.26
CA SER A 135 6.49 -10.46 2.78
C SER A 135 7.62 -11.42 3.16
N THR A 136 7.31 -12.60 3.69
CA THR A 136 8.32 -13.61 4.02
C THR A 136 8.98 -14.17 2.76
N LYS A 137 8.18 -14.52 1.74
CA LYS A 137 8.69 -14.96 0.43
C LYS A 137 9.56 -13.91 -0.25
N LEU A 138 9.18 -12.63 -0.17
CA LEU A 138 10.01 -11.54 -0.71
C LEU A 138 11.38 -11.48 -0.03
N ARG A 139 11.42 -11.64 1.29
CA ARG A 139 12.67 -11.66 2.05
C ARG A 139 13.54 -12.88 1.73
N GLU A 140 12.93 -14.04 1.50
CA GLU A 140 13.63 -15.24 1.05
C GLU A 140 14.24 -15.03 -0.35
N LEU A 141 13.47 -14.48 -1.28
CA LEU A 141 13.95 -14.14 -2.62
C LEU A 141 15.08 -13.10 -2.59
N GLU A 142 15.01 -12.10 -1.71
CA GLU A 142 16.10 -11.14 -1.51
C GLU A 142 17.38 -11.83 -1.03
N ALA A 143 17.28 -12.77 -0.09
CA ALA A 143 18.43 -13.54 0.40
C ALA A 143 19.03 -14.44 -0.70
N GLU A 144 18.19 -15.10 -1.50
CA GLU A 144 18.64 -15.89 -2.66
C GLU A 144 19.32 -15.00 -3.71
N LEU A 145 18.79 -13.79 -3.94
CA LEU A 145 19.37 -12.83 -4.86
C LEU A 145 20.76 -12.38 -4.38
N GLU A 146 20.92 -12.09 -3.08
CA GLU A 146 22.22 -11.77 -2.48
C GLU A 146 23.22 -12.92 -2.65
N GLU A 147 22.80 -14.16 -2.42
CA GLU A 147 23.65 -15.34 -2.60
C GLU A 147 24.07 -15.53 -4.07
N VAL A 148 23.15 -15.31 -5.01
CA VAL A 148 23.45 -15.34 -6.45
C VAL A 148 24.42 -14.23 -6.84
N VAL A 149 24.26 -13.03 -6.27
CA VAL A 149 25.19 -11.91 -6.50
C VAL A 149 26.59 -12.24 -5.95
N GLU A 150 26.70 -12.86 -4.77
CA GLU A 150 27.98 -13.29 -4.21
C GLU A 150 28.63 -14.38 -5.08
N LYS A 151 27.87 -15.41 -5.48
CA LYS A 151 28.34 -16.43 -6.42
C LYS A 151 28.78 -15.83 -7.74
N LEU A 152 28.05 -14.85 -8.26
CA LEU A 152 28.43 -14.14 -9.48
C LEU A 152 29.75 -13.39 -9.27
N TRP A 153 29.99 -12.78 -8.11
CA TRP A 153 31.23 -12.09 -7.77
C TRP A 153 32.43 -13.05 -7.62
N GLU A 154 32.22 -14.23 -7.05
CA GLU A 154 33.24 -15.29 -6.99
C GLU A 154 33.59 -15.84 -8.37
N LEU A 155 32.56 -16.12 -9.18
CA LEU A 155 32.75 -16.43 -10.59
C LEU A 155 33.46 -15.28 -11.29
N ASP A 156 33.16 -14.04 -10.88
CA ASP A 156 33.73 -12.83 -11.48
C ASP A 156 35.25 -12.78 -11.31
N LYS A 157 35.70 -13.26 -10.16
CA LYS A 157 37.10 -13.39 -9.78
C LYS A 157 37.81 -14.50 -10.56
N SER A 158 37.10 -15.57 -10.92
CA SER A 158 37.65 -16.74 -11.63
C SER A 158 37.92 -16.50 -13.13
N TRP A 159 37.14 -15.65 -13.82
CA TRP A 159 37.38 -15.35 -15.24
C TRP A 159 38.54 -14.37 -15.48
N LYS A 160 39.13 -13.82 -14.40
CA LYS A 160 40.19 -12.82 -14.52
C LYS A 160 41.50 -13.41 -15.04
N ASN A 161 41.78 -14.70 -14.84
CA ASN A 161 43.07 -15.31 -15.25
C ASN A 161 43.03 -16.01 -16.61
N ASN A 162 42.14 -15.60 -17.50
CA ASN A 162 41.96 -16.25 -18.80
C ASN A 162 42.56 -15.41 -19.94
N LEU A 163 43.19 -16.08 -20.90
CA LEU A 163 43.59 -15.49 -22.18
C LEU A 163 43.05 -16.32 -23.34
N VAL A 164 42.85 -15.66 -24.46
CA VAL A 164 42.45 -16.28 -25.73
C VAL A 164 43.62 -16.20 -26.70
N PHE A 165 44.08 -17.36 -27.17
CA PHE A 165 45.12 -17.49 -28.17
C PHE A 165 44.49 -17.73 -29.55
N TYR A 166 44.90 -16.94 -30.53
CA TYR A 166 44.45 -17.02 -31.91
C TYR A 166 45.60 -17.46 -32.83
N GLY A 167 45.28 -18.15 -33.93
CA GLY A 167 46.26 -18.52 -34.97
C GLY A 167 47.15 -19.71 -34.62
N ILE A 168 46.80 -20.49 -33.61
CA ILE A 168 47.46 -21.77 -33.30
C ILE A 168 46.75 -22.89 -34.06
N ARG A 169 47.45 -23.44 -35.05
CA ARG A 169 46.93 -24.47 -35.94
C ARG A 169 46.58 -25.75 -35.17
N SER A 170 45.39 -26.27 -35.47
CA SER A 170 45.02 -27.63 -35.08
C SER A 170 45.79 -28.61 -35.96
N ASP A 171 46.05 -29.79 -35.42
CA ASP A 171 46.49 -30.89 -36.27
C ASP A 171 45.30 -31.33 -37.14
N VAL A 172 45.56 -31.63 -38.41
CA VAL A 172 44.51 -31.88 -39.41
C VAL A 172 43.80 -33.20 -39.09
N GLY A 173 42.46 -33.19 -39.09
CA GLY A 173 41.65 -34.40 -39.11
C GLY A 173 41.37 -35.09 -37.77
N THR A 174 41.66 -34.46 -36.63
CA THR A 174 41.33 -34.99 -35.30
C THR A 174 40.79 -33.92 -34.36
N ASP A 175 39.85 -34.31 -33.49
CA ASP A 175 39.55 -33.55 -32.28
C ASP A 175 40.80 -33.53 -31.41
N GLU A 176 41.51 -32.41 -31.43
CA GLU A 176 42.78 -32.24 -30.74
C GLU A 176 42.59 -32.46 -29.23
N ASN A 177 43.31 -33.45 -28.68
CA ASN A 177 43.28 -33.74 -27.25
C ASN A 177 43.68 -32.48 -26.44
N PRO A 178 42.98 -32.14 -25.34
CA PRO A 178 43.31 -30.99 -24.51
C PRO A 178 44.78 -30.92 -24.08
N SER A 179 45.43 -32.07 -23.82
CA SER A 179 46.85 -32.13 -23.44
C SER A 179 47.80 -31.71 -24.57
N ILE A 180 47.44 -32.00 -25.82
CA ILE A 180 48.21 -31.56 -27.01
C ILE A 180 48.04 -30.05 -27.18
N THR A 181 46.80 -29.56 -27.04
CA THR A 181 46.49 -28.13 -27.10
C THR A 181 47.29 -27.36 -26.05
N GLU A 182 47.30 -27.85 -24.80
CA GLU A 182 48.08 -27.27 -23.70
C GLU A 182 49.59 -27.26 -24.01
N SER A 183 50.11 -28.37 -24.56
CA SER A 183 51.52 -28.48 -24.93
C SER A 183 51.93 -27.44 -25.99
N LYS A 184 51.08 -27.21 -27.00
CA LYS A 184 51.29 -26.15 -28.00
C LYS A 184 51.29 -24.75 -27.38
N ILE A 185 50.40 -24.51 -26.41
CA ILE A 185 50.39 -23.24 -25.66
C ILE A 185 51.69 -23.06 -24.87
N LYS A 186 52.13 -24.09 -24.14
CA LYS A 186 53.41 -24.08 -23.41
C LYS A 186 54.60 -23.84 -24.34
N GLU A 187 54.58 -24.43 -25.52
CA GLU A 187 55.61 -24.20 -26.54
C GLU A 187 55.64 -22.74 -27.03
N VAL A 188 54.47 -22.14 -27.30
CA VAL A 188 54.38 -20.73 -27.70
C VAL A 188 54.92 -19.81 -26.59
N ILE A 189 54.51 -20.04 -25.36
CA ILE A 189 54.94 -19.26 -24.18
C ILE A 189 56.46 -19.37 -23.99
N SER A 190 57.02 -20.59 -24.04
CA SER A 190 58.46 -20.80 -23.83
C SER A 190 59.31 -20.33 -25.00
N LYS A 191 59.04 -20.79 -26.22
CA LYS A 191 59.88 -20.53 -27.39
C LYS A 191 59.67 -19.14 -27.98
N LYS A 192 58.42 -18.71 -28.17
CA LYS A 192 58.12 -17.45 -28.87
C LYS A 192 58.09 -16.25 -27.93
N MET A 193 57.64 -16.43 -26.69
CA MET A 193 57.56 -15.33 -25.72
C MET A 193 58.78 -15.27 -24.79
N GLN A 194 59.65 -16.30 -24.83
CA GLN A 194 60.87 -16.40 -24.02
C GLN A 194 60.56 -16.33 -22.52
N ILE A 195 59.54 -17.07 -22.09
CA ILE A 195 59.24 -17.27 -20.67
C ILE A 195 59.76 -18.67 -20.31
N SER A 196 60.96 -18.70 -19.72
CA SER A 196 61.70 -19.96 -19.46
C SER A 196 61.15 -20.75 -18.28
N ARG A 197 60.44 -20.10 -17.36
CA ARG A 197 59.80 -20.77 -16.21
C ARG A 197 58.57 -21.53 -16.66
N GLU A 198 58.25 -22.62 -15.97
CA GLU A 198 56.99 -23.32 -16.17
C GLU A 198 55.82 -22.46 -15.67
N ILE A 199 54.78 -22.36 -16.49
CA ILE A 199 53.53 -21.67 -16.15
C ILE A 199 52.44 -22.73 -15.96
N PRO A 200 51.85 -22.83 -14.75
CA PRO A 200 50.74 -23.75 -14.50
C PRO A 200 49.49 -23.32 -15.28
N ILE A 201 49.03 -24.20 -16.15
CA ILE A 201 47.79 -24.07 -16.92
C ILE A 201 46.77 -24.99 -16.27
N LEU A 202 45.63 -24.44 -15.84
CA LEU A 202 44.53 -25.21 -15.28
C LEU A 202 43.77 -25.97 -16.37
N ARG A 203 43.59 -25.31 -17.51
CA ARG A 203 42.84 -25.85 -18.64
C ARG A 203 43.17 -25.10 -19.92
N ALA A 204 43.26 -25.81 -21.04
CA ALA A 204 43.27 -25.23 -22.38
C ALA A 204 42.13 -25.85 -23.19
N LYS A 205 41.26 -25.01 -23.77
CA LYS A 205 40.11 -25.46 -24.55
C LYS A 205 40.00 -24.69 -25.86
N ARG A 206 39.95 -25.42 -26.98
CA ARG A 206 39.66 -24.85 -28.29
C ARG A 206 38.15 -24.56 -28.40
N SER A 207 37.79 -23.37 -28.88
CA SER A 207 36.38 -22.98 -29.04
C SER A 207 35.81 -23.59 -30.33
N TRP A 208 34.72 -24.35 -30.22
CA TRP A 208 34.03 -24.94 -31.37
C TRP A 208 33.30 -23.88 -32.22
N ASN A 209 32.59 -22.97 -31.54
CA ASN A 209 31.78 -21.90 -32.13
C ASN A 209 32.54 -20.58 -32.35
N GLY A 210 33.87 -20.58 -32.22
CA GLY A 210 34.68 -19.36 -32.36
C GLY A 210 34.90 -18.94 -33.83
N PRO A 211 35.10 -17.64 -34.10
CA PRO A 211 35.51 -17.17 -35.41
C PRO A 211 36.86 -17.77 -35.77
N GLU A 212 37.00 -18.24 -37.00
CA GLU A 212 38.26 -18.79 -37.46
C GLU A 212 39.23 -17.66 -37.81
N VAL A 213 40.28 -17.51 -36.99
CA VAL A 213 41.28 -16.47 -37.19
C VAL A 213 42.52 -17.12 -37.78
N ARG A 214 42.84 -16.74 -39.03
CA ARG A 214 44.00 -17.27 -39.79
C ARG A 214 43.96 -18.79 -40.00
N GLY A 215 42.77 -19.34 -40.23
CA GLY A 215 42.58 -20.78 -40.47
C GLY A 215 42.68 -21.63 -39.20
N SER A 216 42.37 -21.05 -38.03
CA SER A 216 42.39 -21.77 -36.76
C SER A 216 41.37 -21.21 -35.77
N LYS A 217 40.69 -22.11 -35.06
CA LYS A 217 39.77 -21.75 -33.97
C LYS A 217 40.55 -21.25 -32.74
N PRO A 218 40.02 -20.26 -32.00
CA PRO A 218 40.69 -19.73 -30.82
C PRO A 218 40.80 -20.77 -29.71
N ILE A 219 41.80 -20.62 -28.86
CA ILE A 219 42.01 -21.45 -27.67
C ILE A 219 41.90 -20.56 -26.44
N THR A 220 40.94 -20.85 -25.56
CA THR A 220 40.85 -20.23 -24.24
C THR A 220 41.72 -21.00 -23.26
N VAL A 221 42.62 -20.29 -22.60
CA VAL A 221 43.58 -20.84 -21.63
C VAL A 221 43.31 -20.22 -20.26
N TYR A 222 43.20 -21.10 -19.27
CA TYR A 222 42.94 -20.76 -17.88
C TYR A 222 44.25 -20.88 -17.10
N PHE A 223 44.75 -19.76 -16.59
CA PHE A 223 45.97 -19.74 -15.79
C PHE A 223 45.64 -19.81 -14.31
N GLU A 224 46.50 -20.46 -13.53
CA GLU A 224 46.33 -20.52 -12.08
C GLU A 224 46.53 -19.14 -11.43
N LYS A 225 47.52 -18.37 -11.91
CA LYS A 225 47.95 -17.10 -11.29
C LYS A 225 47.76 -15.91 -12.23
N TRP A 226 47.22 -14.81 -11.70
CA TRP A 226 47.07 -13.55 -12.45
C TRP A 226 48.41 -13.00 -12.94
N GLN A 227 49.47 -13.17 -12.13
CA GLN A 227 50.82 -12.73 -12.48
C GLN A 227 51.31 -13.39 -13.77
N ASP A 228 50.93 -14.64 -14.02
CA ASP A 228 51.31 -15.37 -15.24
C ASP A 228 50.56 -14.83 -16.45
N LYS A 229 49.24 -14.64 -16.32
CA LYS A 229 48.43 -13.97 -17.32
C LYS A 229 49.04 -12.61 -17.71
N ASP A 230 49.32 -11.78 -16.72
CA ASP A 230 49.79 -10.41 -16.93
C ASP A 230 51.20 -10.37 -17.54
N GLU A 231 52.09 -11.28 -17.13
CA GLU A 231 53.41 -11.43 -17.76
C GLU A 231 53.30 -11.85 -19.23
N ILE A 232 52.43 -12.84 -19.53
CA ILE A 232 52.15 -13.27 -20.92
C ILE A 232 51.60 -12.09 -21.72
N LEU A 233 50.63 -11.36 -21.19
CA LEU A 233 50.02 -10.23 -21.89
C LEU A 233 51.05 -9.13 -22.19
N ARG A 234 51.94 -8.81 -21.24
CA ARG A 234 53.05 -7.84 -21.45
C ARG A 234 54.05 -8.30 -22.51
N LYS A 235 54.38 -9.60 -22.55
CA LYS A 235 55.32 -10.19 -23.52
C LYS A 235 54.66 -10.53 -24.87
N SER A 236 53.35 -10.40 -25.01
CA SER A 236 52.61 -10.70 -26.25
C SER A 236 53.13 -9.91 -27.46
N SER A 237 53.73 -8.73 -27.23
CA SER A 237 54.37 -7.92 -28.28
C SER A 237 55.51 -8.66 -29.00
N LYS A 238 56.14 -9.65 -28.38
CA LYS A 238 57.16 -10.52 -29.02
C LYS A 238 56.58 -11.46 -30.09
N LEU A 239 55.27 -11.64 -30.10
CA LEU A 239 54.57 -12.42 -31.11
C LEU A 239 54.31 -11.61 -32.39
N LYS A 240 54.67 -10.31 -32.44
CA LYS A 240 54.59 -9.50 -33.66
C LYS A 240 55.44 -10.14 -34.77
N GLY A 241 54.85 -10.27 -35.96
CA GLY A 241 55.46 -10.98 -37.09
C GLY A 241 55.21 -12.49 -37.09
N SER A 242 54.71 -13.06 -35.98
CA SER A 242 54.12 -14.39 -35.99
C SER A 242 52.64 -14.34 -36.39
N ASN A 243 52.09 -15.49 -36.80
CA ASN A 243 50.65 -15.63 -37.07
C ASN A 243 49.81 -15.82 -35.79
N ILE A 244 50.36 -15.54 -34.60
CA ILE A 244 49.71 -15.77 -33.31
C ILE A 244 49.36 -14.44 -32.65
N TYR A 245 48.15 -14.37 -32.10
CA TYR A 245 47.65 -13.21 -31.34
C TYR A 245 47.12 -13.67 -29.99
N ILE A 246 47.29 -12.82 -28.98
CA ILE A 246 46.78 -13.07 -27.63
C ILE A 246 45.83 -11.93 -27.29
N GLY A 247 44.62 -12.28 -26.85
CA GLY A 247 43.65 -11.36 -26.29
C GLY A 247 43.25 -11.79 -24.88
N GLU A 248 42.65 -10.88 -24.13
CA GLU A 248 41.97 -11.23 -22.89
C GLU A 248 40.64 -11.91 -23.19
N ASP A 249 40.22 -12.84 -22.32
CA ASP A 249 38.91 -13.46 -22.43
C ASP A 249 37.86 -12.62 -21.69
N PHE A 250 37.15 -11.79 -22.44
CA PHE A 250 36.06 -10.97 -21.90
C PHE A 250 34.73 -11.73 -21.88
N SER A 251 33.85 -11.38 -20.95
CA SER A 251 32.46 -11.84 -20.95
C SER A 251 31.75 -11.43 -22.24
N LYS A 252 30.64 -12.11 -22.60
CA LYS A 252 29.86 -11.77 -23.79
C LYS A 252 29.42 -10.29 -23.77
N ARG A 253 28.91 -9.83 -22.63
CA ARG A 253 28.52 -8.43 -22.39
C ARG A 253 29.65 -7.46 -22.75
N VAL A 254 30.86 -7.69 -22.21
CA VAL A 254 32.02 -6.81 -22.48
C VAL A 254 32.50 -6.94 -23.93
N LYS A 255 32.43 -8.13 -24.54
CA LYS A 255 32.73 -8.31 -25.97
C LYS A 255 31.79 -7.45 -26.83
N ASP A 256 30.50 -7.49 -26.55
CA ASP A 256 29.46 -6.74 -27.26
C ASP A 256 29.69 -5.22 -27.10
N GLN A 257 29.91 -4.74 -25.87
CA GLN A 257 30.26 -3.34 -25.59
C GLN A 257 31.54 -2.89 -26.34
N ARG A 258 32.59 -3.72 -26.34
CA ARG A 258 33.83 -3.43 -27.06
C ARG A 258 33.63 -3.36 -28.56
N VAL A 259 32.70 -4.12 -29.15
CA VAL A 259 32.37 -4.00 -30.57
C VAL A 259 31.82 -2.61 -30.88
N GLU A 260 30.90 -2.11 -30.07
CA GLU A 260 30.34 -0.77 -30.25
C GLU A 260 31.38 0.32 -30.01
N LEU A 261 32.18 0.21 -28.95
CA LEU A 261 33.31 1.13 -28.71
C LEU A 261 34.34 1.09 -29.84
N GLN A 262 34.59 -0.06 -30.46
CA GLN A 262 35.47 -0.15 -31.62
C GLN A 262 34.89 0.52 -32.85
N LYS A 263 33.58 0.41 -33.10
CA LYS A 263 32.90 1.14 -34.19
C LYS A 263 33.06 2.65 -33.96
N PHE A 264 32.76 3.12 -32.75
CA PHE A 264 32.90 4.51 -32.37
C PHE A 264 34.35 5.00 -32.49
N MET A 265 35.32 4.22 -32.00
CA MET A 265 36.75 4.51 -32.14
C MET A 265 37.18 4.65 -33.61
N ARG A 266 36.69 3.80 -34.52
CA ARG A 266 37.01 3.92 -35.95
C ARG A 266 36.46 5.22 -36.54
N THR A 267 35.24 5.61 -36.16
CA THR A 267 34.63 6.88 -36.59
C THR A 267 35.42 8.07 -36.05
N MET A 268 35.78 8.07 -34.76
CA MET A 268 36.54 9.16 -34.16
C MET A 268 37.97 9.26 -34.70
N ARG A 269 38.63 8.14 -34.99
CA ARG A 269 39.96 8.14 -35.61
C ARG A 269 39.98 8.75 -37.01
N LYS A 270 38.88 8.63 -37.78
CA LYS A 270 38.74 9.30 -39.08
C LYS A 270 38.58 10.81 -38.91
N ARG A 271 37.86 11.26 -37.88
CA ARG A 271 37.60 12.68 -37.61
C ARG A 271 38.81 13.38 -36.97
N ASN A 272 39.50 12.69 -36.08
CA ASN A 272 40.67 13.21 -35.36
C ASN A 272 41.81 12.18 -35.41
N PRO A 273 42.61 12.18 -36.49
CA PRO A 273 43.71 11.23 -36.66
C PRO A 273 44.88 11.47 -35.69
N GLY A 274 44.96 12.65 -35.07
CA GLY A 274 46.01 13.00 -34.10
C GLY A 274 45.71 12.55 -32.66
N ALA A 275 44.47 12.18 -32.34
CA ALA A 275 44.07 11.76 -31.01
C ALA A 275 44.65 10.39 -30.62
N LYS A 276 44.96 10.23 -29.33
CA LYS A 276 45.41 8.96 -28.77
C LYS A 276 44.21 8.11 -28.37
N PHE A 277 44.10 6.92 -28.95
CA PHE A 277 43.03 5.97 -28.65
C PHE A 277 43.56 4.79 -27.85
N LEU A 278 42.97 4.51 -26.70
CA LEU A 278 43.28 3.33 -25.89
C LEU A 278 41.97 2.66 -25.46
N LEU A 279 41.76 1.41 -25.85
CA LEU A 279 40.58 0.63 -25.45
C LEU A 279 40.98 -0.37 -24.35
N GLN A 280 40.59 -0.09 -23.11
CA GLN A 280 40.92 -0.90 -21.94
C GLN A 280 39.62 -1.45 -21.32
N TYR A 281 39.51 -2.77 -21.24
CA TYR A 281 38.31 -3.45 -20.75
C TYR A 281 37.03 -2.98 -21.47
N ASP A 282 36.07 -2.38 -20.78
CA ASP A 282 34.81 -1.82 -21.31
C ASP A 282 34.86 -0.29 -21.53
N LYS A 283 36.05 0.31 -21.53
CA LYS A 283 36.23 1.77 -21.65
C LYS A 283 37.14 2.14 -22.80
N LEU A 284 36.73 3.15 -23.56
CA LEU A 284 37.53 3.76 -24.60
C LEU A 284 38.05 5.11 -24.12
N PHE A 285 39.36 5.27 -24.07
CA PHE A 285 40.04 6.52 -23.77
C PHE A 285 40.41 7.20 -25.08
N ILE A 286 39.96 8.44 -25.25
CA ILE A 286 40.35 9.32 -26.35
C ILE A 286 41.02 10.54 -25.71
N ASP A 287 42.34 10.62 -25.81
CA ASP A 287 43.18 11.59 -25.12
C ASP A 287 42.98 11.60 -23.59
N LYS A 288 42.11 12.47 -23.06
CA LYS A 288 41.78 12.56 -21.63
C LYS A 288 40.37 12.10 -21.29
N ASP A 289 39.53 11.94 -22.30
CA ASP A 289 38.11 11.69 -22.13
C ASP A 289 37.83 10.19 -22.19
N ILE A 290 36.87 9.76 -21.38
CA ILE A 290 36.53 8.35 -21.20
C ILE A 290 35.16 8.12 -21.80
N TYR A 291 35.04 7.15 -22.68
CA TYR A 291 33.81 6.76 -23.33
C TYR A 291 33.41 5.35 -22.93
N VAL A 292 32.12 5.16 -22.63
CA VAL A 292 31.54 3.88 -22.22
C VAL A 292 30.28 3.63 -23.05
N PHE A 293 29.99 2.36 -23.35
CA PHE A 293 28.75 2.00 -24.03
C PHE A 293 27.61 1.89 -23.01
N ASN A 294 26.57 2.69 -23.19
CA ASN A 294 25.36 2.61 -22.38
C ASN A 294 24.37 1.67 -23.06
N GLU A 295 24.06 0.55 -22.38
CA GLU A 295 23.19 -0.48 -22.92
C GLU A 295 21.71 -0.07 -22.97
N LEU A 296 21.29 0.87 -22.12
CA LEU A 296 19.91 1.36 -22.09
C LEU A 296 19.63 2.27 -23.28
N THR A 297 20.58 3.16 -23.60
CA THR A 297 20.45 4.10 -24.73
C THR A 297 20.95 3.50 -26.05
N GLY A 298 21.73 2.42 -25.99
CA GLY A 298 22.35 1.80 -27.16
C GLY A 298 23.44 2.66 -27.79
N GLN A 299 23.98 3.63 -27.06
CA GLN A 299 24.94 4.62 -27.57
C GLN A 299 26.22 4.67 -26.74
N VAL A 300 27.28 5.20 -27.35
CA VAL A 300 28.55 5.46 -26.67
C VAL A 300 28.49 6.86 -26.08
N GLU A 301 28.63 6.94 -24.76
CA GLU A 301 28.50 8.16 -23.98
C GLU A 301 29.84 8.52 -23.34
N GLU A 302 30.08 9.83 -23.19
CA GLU A 302 31.24 10.35 -22.49
C GLU A 302 31.00 10.27 -20.98
N MET A 303 31.82 9.46 -20.31
CA MET A 303 31.86 9.36 -18.87
C MET A 303 32.59 10.60 -18.34
N HIS A 304 31.81 11.60 -17.92
CA HIS A 304 32.34 12.76 -17.23
C HIS A 304 33.01 12.26 -15.95
N SER A 305 34.35 12.25 -15.94
CA SER A 305 35.06 12.04 -14.68
C SER A 305 34.68 13.21 -13.81
N GLY A 306 33.90 12.96 -12.74
CA GLY A 306 33.53 13.97 -11.76
C GLY A 306 34.79 14.66 -11.25
N THR A 307 35.14 15.76 -11.88
CA THR A 307 36.09 16.72 -11.36
C THR A 307 35.25 17.54 -10.41
N LEU A 308 35.64 17.47 -9.15
CA LEU A 308 35.29 18.45 -8.14
C LEU A 308 35.28 19.83 -8.81
N ASP A 309 34.09 20.44 -8.87
CA ASP A 309 33.91 21.85 -9.12
C ASP A 309 34.78 22.61 -8.11
N THR A 310 35.97 22.99 -8.54
CA THR A 310 36.69 24.11 -7.95
C THR A 310 36.25 25.33 -8.74
N ASN A 311 35.12 25.88 -8.31
CA ASN A 311 34.78 27.26 -8.59
C ASN A 311 35.97 28.14 -8.17
N GLY A 312 36.56 28.81 -9.15
CA GLY A 312 37.74 29.64 -8.98
C GLY A 312 38.09 30.35 -10.28
N ASP A 313 37.22 31.27 -10.68
CA ASP A 313 37.54 32.38 -11.56
C ASP A 313 38.89 33.02 -11.15
N HIS A 314 39.86 33.03 -12.07
CA HIS A 314 40.69 34.19 -12.44
C HIS A 314 41.87 33.81 -13.36
N SER A 315 41.89 34.47 -14.51
CA SER A 315 43.03 34.97 -15.33
C SER A 315 44.40 34.24 -15.40
N HIS A 316 44.86 34.12 -16.64
CA HIS A 316 46.19 33.70 -17.12
C HIS A 316 47.40 34.54 -16.57
N PRO A 317 48.66 34.31 -17.01
CA PRO A 317 49.58 33.25 -16.54
C PRO A 317 50.98 33.82 -16.23
N ILE A 318 51.68 33.37 -15.18
CA ILE A 318 53.14 33.60 -15.08
C ILE A 318 53.83 32.35 -14.53
N SER A 319 54.71 31.77 -15.35
CA SER A 319 55.68 30.74 -14.97
C SER A 319 56.65 31.27 -13.91
N PRO A 320 57.22 30.43 -13.02
CA PRO A 320 58.55 29.91 -13.36
C PRO A 320 58.91 28.51 -12.77
N THR A 321 59.67 27.78 -13.59
CA THR A 321 60.86 26.96 -13.27
C THR A 321 60.96 26.05 -12.03
N ARG A 322 61.34 24.79 -12.32
CA ARG A 322 62.28 23.89 -11.60
C ARG A 322 62.11 23.71 -10.08
N SER A 323 61.85 22.48 -9.65
CA SER A 323 62.90 21.50 -9.31
C SER A 323 62.32 20.28 -8.58
N ALA A 324 63.10 19.20 -8.62
CA ALA A 324 62.76 17.87 -8.18
C ALA A 324 62.97 17.64 -6.67
N HIS A 325 62.49 16.47 -6.23
CA HIS A 325 62.79 15.75 -4.97
C HIS A 325 61.99 16.18 -3.72
N SER A 326 61.14 15.29 -3.21
CA SER A 326 61.48 14.50 -2.00
C SER A 326 60.29 13.68 -1.46
N LYS A 327 60.50 12.36 -1.41
CA LYS A 327 60.22 11.41 -0.31
C LYS A 327 58.98 11.61 0.58
N ARG A 328 58.05 10.66 0.42
CA ARG A 328 57.71 9.58 1.39
C ARG A 328 57.88 9.92 2.90
N SER A 329 56.76 10.03 3.63
CA SER A 329 56.72 9.78 5.08
C SER A 329 55.44 9.03 5.49
N LYS A 330 55.64 7.90 6.15
CA LYS A 330 54.64 7.18 6.96
C LYS A 330 54.58 7.83 8.36
N SER A 331 53.40 7.98 8.93
CA SER A 331 53.11 7.93 10.37
C SER A 331 51.57 7.85 10.52
N SER A 332 51.00 6.78 11.08
CA SER A 332 50.81 6.49 12.50
C SER A 332 50.11 7.63 13.26
N GLY A 333 48.80 7.50 13.47
CA GLY A 333 48.02 8.48 14.22
C GLY A 333 46.69 7.91 14.69
N ARG A 334 46.76 7.01 15.68
CA ARG A 334 45.63 6.53 16.48
C ARG A 334 44.98 7.74 17.16
N LYS A 335 43.71 8.05 16.88
CA LYS A 335 42.90 8.98 17.68
C LYS A 335 41.61 8.31 18.14
N ARG A 336 41.51 8.16 19.46
CA ARG A 336 40.29 7.90 20.24
C ARG A 336 39.46 9.19 20.24
N LEU A 337 38.19 9.13 19.85
CA LEU A 337 37.12 10.07 20.27
C LEU A 337 36.01 9.20 20.84
N GLN A 338 35.85 9.16 22.17
CA GLN A 338 34.94 9.98 22.98
C GLN A 338 33.45 9.71 22.69
N LYS A 339 32.86 8.98 23.64
CA LYS A 339 31.43 8.70 23.83
C LYS A 339 30.71 9.98 24.21
N SER A 340 29.73 10.39 23.41
CA SER A 340 28.73 11.39 23.79
C SER A 340 27.55 10.71 24.49
N TYR A 341 27.27 11.19 25.68
CA TYR A 341 26.04 10.94 26.44
C TYR A 341 24.91 11.85 25.95
N SER A 342 23.70 11.29 25.95
CA SER A 342 22.41 11.87 26.36
C SER A 342 21.84 13.08 25.60
N THR A 343 20.62 12.92 25.07
CA THR A 343 19.40 13.66 25.51
C THR A 343 18.18 13.12 24.75
N GLU A 344 17.44 12.17 25.32
CA GLU A 344 16.02 11.94 24.97
C GLU A 344 15.34 11.07 26.05
N SER A 345 15.02 11.70 27.17
CA SER A 345 14.08 11.18 28.16
C SER A 345 13.40 12.39 28.78
N SER A 346 12.25 12.74 28.24
CA SER A 346 11.37 13.78 28.76
C SER A 346 9.96 13.48 28.25
N LEU A 347 9.28 12.52 28.88
CA LEU A 347 7.81 12.45 28.90
C LEU A 347 7.34 11.33 29.86
N ASN A 348 7.41 11.65 31.15
CA ASN A 348 6.57 11.02 32.18
C ASN A 348 5.93 12.15 32.97
N HIS A 349 4.64 12.42 32.74
CA HIS A 349 3.65 12.72 33.79
C HIS A 349 2.30 13.11 33.17
N ILE A 350 1.32 12.19 33.18
CA ILE A 350 -0.05 12.50 33.61
C ILE A 350 -0.58 11.26 34.34
N VAL A 351 -0.91 11.45 35.62
CA VAL A 351 -1.67 10.52 36.47
C VAL A 351 -3.10 11.05 36.54
N GLY A 352 -4.09 10.15 36.55
CA GLY A 352 -5.49 10.45 36.86
C GLY A 352 -6.39 9.26 36.49
N THR A 353 -6.36 8.17 37.27
CA THR A 353 -7.42 7.81 38.25
C THR A 353 -8.80 7.56 37.65
N THR A 354 -9.23 6.29 37.56
CA THR A 354 -10.53 5.80 38.06
C THR A 354 -10.57 4.27 38.14
N ASN A 355 -11.18 3.79 39.23
CA ASN A 355 -11.42 2.41 39.62
C ASN A 355 -12.55 1.76 38.78
N VAL A 356 -12.40 0.49 38.36
CA VAL A 356 -13.52 -0.46 38.24
C VAL A 356 -13.02 -1.90 38.53
N HIS A 357 -13.83 -2.63 39.30
CA HIS A 357 -13.70 -3.97 39.88
C HIS A 357 -13.41 -5.14 38.90
N PRO A 358 -12.89 -6.28 39.42
CA PRO A 358 -12.82 -7.56 38.70
C PRO A 358 -14.09 -8.41 38.92
N PRO A 359 -14.38 -9.38 38.03
CA PRO A 359 -15.15 -10.54 38.44
C PRO A 359 -14.40 -11.87 38.24
N ASP A 360 -14.28 -12.57 39.37
CA ASP A 360 -14.52 -13.98 39.65
C ASP A 360 -14.22 -15.08 38.61
N SER A 361 -13.42 -16.03 39.09
CA SER A 361 -13.28 -17.41 38.59
C SER A 361 -14.57 -18.23 38.80
N PRO A 362 -14.72 -19.35 38.09
CA PRO A 362 -15.21 -20.56 38.76
C PRO A 362 -14.34 -21.80 38.53
N GLN A 363 -14.41 -22.69 39.52
CA GLN A 363 -13.64 -23.91 39.71
C GLN A 363 -14.19 -25.14 38.94
N LYS A 364 -13.25 -25.99 38.48
CA LYS A 364 -13.15 -27.47 38.54
C LYS A 364 -14.32 -28.43 38.17
N SER A 365 -14.02 -29.26 37.13
CA SER A 365 -14.10 -30.76 37.02
C SER A 365 -15.48 -31.44 36.81
N PRO A 366 -15.62 -32.70 36.28
CA PRO A 366 -14.65 -33.84 36.26
C PRO A 366 -14.58 -34.79 35.02
N THR A 367 -13.39 -35.43 34.88
CA THR A 367 -13.06 -36.85 34.54
C THR A 367 -13.80 -37.64 33.44
N ARG A 368 -13.06 -38.19 32.44
CA ARG A 368 -12.88 -39.64 32.13
C ARG A 368 -12.02 -39.92 30.86
N PRO A 369 -11.51 -41.16 30.67
CA PRO A 369 -10.21 -41.45 30.07
C PRO A 369 -10.28 -41.83 28.59
N ILE A 370 -9.20 -41.57 27.84
CA ILE A 370 -9.00 -42.11 26.49
C ILE A 370 -7.86 -43.11 26.51
N ARG A 371 -8.15 -44.24 25.86
CA ARG A 371 -7.40 -45.48 25.73
C ARG A 371 -6.10 -45.29 24.95
N ASN A 372 -5.06 -46.01 25.39
CA ASN A 372 -3.89 -46.40 24.60
C ASN A 372 -4.10 -47.86 24.18
N ASP A 373 -4.01 -48.11 22.88
CA ASP A 373 -3.90 -49.39 22.14
C ASP A 373 -3.46 -48.91 20.73
N SER A 374 -2.45 -49.37 20.00
CA SER A 374 -1.60 -50.58 19.95
C SER A 374 -0.33 -50.18 19.15
N GLU A 375 0.89 -50.68 19.45
CA GLU A 375 1.54 -51.85 18.80
C GLU A 375 1.36 -51.85 17.25
N ASP A 376 2.37 -51.99 16.39
CA ASP A 376 3.40 -53.02 16.47
C ASP A 376 4.56 -52.82 15.47
N ASP A 377 5.72 -53.31 15.91
CA ASP A 377 6.87 -53.93 15.24
C ASP A 377 7.57 -53.38 13.98
N THR A 378 8.86 -53.11 14.17
CA THR A 378 9.87 -52.94 13.12
C THR A 378 10.99 -53.99 13.27
N LYS A 379 11.36 -54.61 12.14
CA LYS A 379 12.61 -55.38 11.82
C LYS A 379 12.62 -56.87 12.23
N PRO A 380 13.53 -57.73 11.70
CA PRO A 380 14.67 -57.49 10.79
C PRO A 380 14.90 -58.52 9.64
N GLY A 381 15.65 -58.07 8.61
CA GLY A 381 16.84 -58.77 8.08
C GLY A 381 16.72 -59.94 7.08
N VAL A 382 17.87 -60.17 6.40
CA VAL A 382 18.30 -61.35 5.60
C VAL A 382 18.27 -61.21 4.06
N GLU A 383 19.42 -60.75 3.54
CA GLU A 383 20.35 -61.40 2.59
C GLU A 383 19.86 -62.59 1.70
N ILE A 384 20.33 -62.60 0.43
CA ILE A 384 20.78 -63.76 -0.40
C ILE A 384 20.30 -63.70 -1.88
N THR A 385 21.29 -63.40 -2.74
CA THR A 385 21.67 -63.96 -4.05
C THR A 385 20.68 -64.57 -5.08
N ARG A 386 20.98 -64.23 -6.37
CA ARG A 386 21.28 -65.13 -7.53
C ARG A 386 20.18 -65.44 -8.58
N SER A 387 20.65 -65.30 -9.84
CA SER A 387 20.42 -66.12 -11.06
C SER A 387 19.05 -66.07 -11.78
N GLU A 388 19.09 -65.61 -13.04
CA GLU A 388 18.78 -66.40 -14.26
C GLU A 388 17.27 -66.31 -14.61
N SER A 389 16.76 -66.23 -15.84
CA SER A 389 17.25 -66.56 -17.18
C SER A 389 16.16 -66.16 -18.18
N ARG A 390 16.55 -65.91 -19.46
CA ARG A 390 15.85 -66.31 -20.71
C ARG A 390 14.48 -65.68 -21.00
N GLU A 391 14.01 -65.50 -22.23
CA GLU A 391 14.41 -65.82 -23.61
C GLU A 391 13.42 -65.08 -24.52
N SER A 392 13.81 -64.85 -25.79
CA SER A 392 12.95 -64.79 -27.00
C SER A 392 11.92 -63.65 -27.07
N ASP A 393 11.47 -63.12 -28.20
CA ASP A 393 11.52 -63.48 -29.62
C ASP A 393 11.04 -62.20 -30.34
N SER A 394 11.72 -61.67 -31.36
CA SER A 394 11.46 -61.89 -32.80
C SER A 394 10.40 -60.98 -33.44
N HIS A 395 10.67 -60.69 -34.71
CA HIS A 395 9.84 -60.09 -35.77
C HIS A 395 9.66 -58.57 -35.72
N ASP A 396 10.25 -57.78 -36.63
CA ASP A 396 10.27 -57.79 -38.12
C ASP A 396 9.03 -57.12 -38.74
N ASP A 397 9.28 -56.47 -39.87
CA ASP A 397 8.37 -55.80 -40.82
C ASP A 397 7.82 -54.40 -40.50
N GLY A 398 8.49 -53.40 -41.10
CA GLY A 398 7.87 -52.75 -42.27
C GLY A 398 7.52 -51.26 -42.17
N PRO A 399 7.57 -50.50 -43.30
CA PRO A 399 7.72 -49.05 -43.29
C PRO A 399 6.53 -48.25 -43.85
N ASP A 400 6.61 -46.93 -43.62
CA ASP A 400 6.20 -45.78 -44.45
C ASP A 400 4.73 -45.58 -44.95
N GLU A 401 4.45 -44.28 -45.15
CA GLU A 401 3.35 -43.66 -45.90
C GLU A 401 2.00 -43.53 -45.15
N ASP A 402 1.15 -42.50 -45.31
CA ASP A 402 1.13 -41.18 -45.95
C ASP A 402 -0.29 -40.62 -45.62
N ASN A 403 -0.56 -39.36 -45.95
CA ASN A 403 -1.86 -38.72 -46.07
C ASN A 403 -2.59 -38.23 -44.82
N GLY A 404 -2.28 -36.97 -44.49
CA GLY A 404 -3.30 -36.04 -44.00
C GLY A 404 -4.11 -35.47 -45.17
N HIS A 405 -5.41 -35.74 -45.19
CA HIS A 405 -6.46 -34.91 -45.81
C HIS A 405 -7.78 -35.28 -45.13
N HIS A 406 -8.36 -34.36 -44.35
CA HIS A 406 -9.79 -34.39 -44.06
C HIS A 406 -10.37 -33.01 -44.27
N ALA A 407 -11.30 -32.98 -45.21
CA ALA A 407 -12.10 -31.86 -45.64
C ALA A 407 -13.33 -31.67 -44.74
N ASP A 408 -13.84 -30.44 -44.78
CA ASP A 408 -15.24 -30.00 -44.75
C ASP A 408 -16.15 -30.42 -43.57
N GLU A 409 -16.69 -29.42 -42.86
CA GLU A 409 -18.14 -29.17 -42.85
C GLU A 409 -18.52 -27.82 -42.19
N ASN A 410 -19.00 -26.91 -43.04
CA ASN A 410 -20.20 -26.04 -42.96
C ASN A 410 -20.86 -25.64 -41.63
N GLY A 411 -21.21 -24.34 -41.55
CA GLY A 411 -22.28 -23.77 -40.72
C GLY A 411 -22.04 -22.28 -40.45
N LEU A 412 -22.27 -21.34 -41.39
CA LEU A 412 -23.55 -20.68 -41.75
C LEU A 412 -24.38 -20.13 -40.58
N SER A 413 -24.63 -18.81 -40.67
CA SER A 413 -25.64 -17.93 -40.05
C SER A 413 -25.06 -16.89 -39.07
N ASP A 414 -25.49 -15.62 -39.02
CA ASP A 414 -26.31 -14.72 -39.86
C ASP A 414 -26.35 -13.36 -39.12
N GLY A 415 -26.53 -12.25 -39.85
CA GLY A 415 -26.86 -10.88 -39.37
C GLY A 415 -25.70 -10.06 -38.77
N GLY A 416 -25.29 -8.91 -39.32
CA GLY A 416 -26.06 -7.70 -39.66
C GLY A 416 -26.07 -6.76 -38.43
N ASP A 417 -25.75 -5.47 -38.44
CA ASP A 417 -25.66 -4.43 -39.46
C ASP A 417 -24.89 -3.20 -38.88
N ASP A 418 -24.69 -2.20 -39.74
CA ASP A 418 -24.51 -0.76 -39.48
C ASP A 418 -23.08 -0.20 -39.27
N ILE A 419 -22.46 0.36 -40.32
CA ILE A 419 -22.58 1.76 -40.80
C ILE A 419 -21.83 2.74 -39.88
N VAL A 420 -20.66 3.24 -40.33
CA VAL A 420 -20.51 4.64 -40.79
C VAL A 420 -19.20 4.87 -41.54
N ASP A 421 -19.39 5.58 -42.64
CA ASP A 421 -18.49 6.12 -43.64
C ASP A 421 -17.72 7.35 -43.10
N TYR A 422 -16.43 7.45 -43.41
CA TYR A 422 -15.69 8.72 -43.44
C TYR A 422 -14.57 8.62 -44.46
N THR A 423 -14.87 9.14 -45.65
CA THR A 423 -13.92 9.65 -46.63
C THR A 423 -13.17 10.86 -46.06
N ASP A 424 -11.84 10.93 -46.19
CA ASP A 424 -11.20 11.97 -47.02
C ASP A 424 -9.66 11.85 -47.11
N SER A 425 -9.17 11.97 -48.36
CA SER A 425 -7.97 12.69 -48.87
C SER A 425 -6.76 12.96 -47.92
N GLU A 426 -5.48 12.81 -48.27
CA GLU A 426 -4.73 12.95 -49.52
C GLU A 426 -3.28 12.39 -49.37
N PRO A 427 -2.55 12.05 -50.46
CA PRO A 427 -1.20 11.48 -50.40
C PRO A 427 -0.08 12.52 -50.59
N TYR A 428 0.89 12.57 -49.65
CA TYR A 428 2.12 13.34 -49.80
C TYR A 428 3.13 12.62 -50.72
N SER A 429 3.47 13.24 -51.85
CA SER A 429 4.57 12.84 -52.74
C SER A 429 5.88 13.59 -52.44
N PRO A 430 7.05 13.06 -52.83
CA PRO A 430 8.36 13.49 -52.36
C PRO A 430 9.00 14.57 -53.25
N SER A 431 9.59 15.59 -52.64
CA SER A 431 10.38 16.60 -53.36
C SER A 431 11.87 16.23 -53.43
N ARG A 432 12.37 16.41 -54.65
CA ARG A 432 13.69 16.05 -55.19
C ARG A 432 14.58 17.31 -55.23
N ARG A 433 15.88 17.11 -55.00
CA ARG A 433 17.04 17.94 -55.43
C ARG A 433 17.19 19.35 -54.81
N LEU A 434 18.39 19.66 -54.29
CA LEU A 434 19.46 20.28 -55.07
C LEU A 434 20.74 20.43 -54.24
N ASN A 435 21.82 19.92 -54.80
CA ASN A 435 23.21 20.20 -54.47
C ASN A 435 23.60 21.52 -55.17
N PRO A 436 24.41 22.40 -54.56
CA PRO A 436 25.45 23.03 -55.37
C PRO A 436 26.79 23.23 -54.66
N GLN A 437 27.82 22.81 -55.39
CA GLN A 437 29.07 23.54 -55.67
C GLN A 437 30.08 23.80 -54.54
N ILE A 438 31.13 22.98 -54.65
CA ILE A 438 32.57 23.29 -54.44
C ILE A 438 32.96 24.62 -55.08
N PRO A 439 33.90 25.36 -54.48
CA PRO A 439 34.98 25.97 -55.25
C PRO A 439 36.36 25.48 -54.80
N GLU A 440 37.14 25.10 -55.81
CA GLU A 440 38.59 24.94 -55.78
C GLU A 440 39.26 26.20 -55.23
N THR A 441 40.36 26.03 -54.50
CA THR A 441 41.53 26.92 -54.59
C THR A 441 42.72 26.30 -53.84
N ILE A 442 43.71 25.87 -54.62
CA ILE A 442 45.13 25.74 -54.26
C ILE A 442 45.79 27.05 -54.75
N PRO A 443 46.72 27.66 -54.01
CA PRO A 443 48.16 27.61 -54.33
C PRO A 443 48.97 27.42 -53.01
N GLU A 444 50.22 26.97 -52.94
CA GLU A 444 51.33 26.68 -53.86
C GLU A 444 52.26 25.69 -53.14
#